data_AF-A0A162C2V1-F1
#
_entry.id   AF-A0A162C2V1-F1
#
_cell.length_a   1.000
_cell.length_b   1.000
_cell.length_c   1.000
_cell.angle_alpha   90.00
_cell.angle_beta   90.00
_cell.angle_gamma   90.00
#
_symmetry.space_group_name_H-M   'P 1'
#
loop_
_entity.id
_entity.type
_entity.pdbx_description
1 polymer ?
#
loop_
_entity_poly.entity_id
_entity_poly.type
_entity_poly.pdbx_seq_one_letter_code
_entity_poly.pdbx_strand_id
1 'polypeptide(L)'
;MANTKWTQRTLTHKDAILYAVLTCSVMLITAIIIWAKTPNFRPLIDDLRLVDAVKITDVLDMQKITYHADVESHMLYIYERHTQNARLALARAGFVFEYPKHESFSALPEACAELESQFGQYATTPIWQQPWFMSVLRLIMGTLIIIIFIVAVVRPALSALIHGTVPSEQQK
;
A
#
# COMPACT_ATOMS: atom_id res chain seq x y z
N MET A 1 17.07 28.31 -54.60
CA MET A 1 17.52 28.66 -53.23
C MET A 1 16.33 28.45 -52.30
N ALA A 2 16.34 27.39 -51.50
CA ALA A 2 15.21 26.96 -50.66
C ALA A 2 15.21 27.72 -49.32
N ASN A 3 14.09 28.36 -48.97
CA ASN A 3 13.92 29.03 -47.68
C ASN A 3 13.22 28.09 -46.68
N THR A 4 14.05 27.38 -45.92
CA THR A 4 13.64 26.48 -44.85
C THR A 4 13.14 27.26 -43.63
N LYS A 5 11.94 27.85 -43.72
CA LYS A 5 11.21 28.42 -42.58
C LYS A 5 10.55 27.31 -41.76
N TRP A 6 11.37 26.43 -41.18
CA TRP A 6 10.88 25.36 -40.32
C TRP A 6 10.39 25.97 -39.00
N THR A 7 9.07 26.10 -38.89
CA THR A 7 8.30 25.78 -37.67
C THR A 7 8.87 26.32 -36.36
N GLN A 8 8.94 27.65 -36.24
CA GLN A 8 8.85 28.32 -34.94
C GLN A 8 7.38 28.28 -34.50
N ARG A 9 6.85 27.08 -34.19
CA ARG A 9 5.60 26.96 -33.42
C ARG A 9 5.99 27.34 -32.00
N THR A 10 5.77 28.61 -31.68
CA THR A 10 5.88 29.10 -30.31
C THR A 10 5.04 28.18 -29.43
N LEU A 11 5.71 27.47 -28.53
CA LEU A 11 5.04 26.64 -27.53
C LEU A 11 4.12 27.59 -26.76
N THR A 12 2.83 27.56 -27.08
CA THR A 12 1.90 28.48 -26.46
C THR A 12 1.75 28.03 -25.01
N HIS A 13 1.63 28.96 -24.06
CA HIS A 13 1.48 28.64 -22.63
C HIS A 13 0.37 27.58 -22.39
N LYS A 14 -0.62 27.52 -23.29
CA LYS A 14 -1.72 26.56 -23.29
C LYS A 14 -1.27 25.11 -23.54
N ASP A 15 -0.32 24.89 -24.45
CA ASP A 15 0.22 23.57 -24.76
C ASP A 15 1.07 23.05 -23.58
N ALA A 16 1.84 23.94 -22.96
CA ALA A 16 2.62 23.61 -21.76
C ALA A 16 1.72 23.22 -20.57
N ILE A 17 0.59 23.90 -20.39
CA ILE A 17 -0.40 23.57 -19.35
C ILE A 17 -1.03 22.19 -19.61
N LEU A 18 -1.35 21.85 -20.85
CA LEU A 18 -1.91 20.54 -21.22
C LEU A 18 -0.94 19.39 -20.91
N TYR A 19 0.34 19.52 -21.27
CA TYR A 19 1.35 18.49 -20.96
C TYR A 19 1.64 18.38 -19.46
N ALA A 20 1.64 19.50 -18.73
CA ALA A 20 1.83 19.51 -17.29
C ALA A 20 0.69 18.77 -16.55
N VAL A 21 -0.56 18.98 -16.98
CA VAL A 21 -1.73 18.27 -16.43
C VAL A 21 -1.67 16.77 -16.73
N LEU A 22 -1.35 16.39 -17.96
CA LEU A 22 -1.34 14.99 -18.39
C LEU A 22 -0.32 14.17 -17.61
N THR A 23 0.88 14.72 -17.41
CA THR A 23 1.93 14.07 -16.63
C THR A 23 1.61 14.05 -15.13
N CYS A 24 1.02 15.12 -14.59
CA CYS A 24 0.56 15.18 -13.20
C CYS A 24 -0.50 14.11 -12.90
N SER A 25 -1.43 13.86 -13.84
CA SER A 25 -2.44 12.82 -13.72
C SER A 25 -1.84 11.41 -13.66
N VAL A 26 -0.86 11.12 -14.52
CA VAL A 26 -0.19 9.81 -14.55
C VAL A 26 0.62 9.59 -13.27
N MET A 27 1.31 10.62 -12.77
CA MET A 27 2.04 10.55 -11.49
C MET A 27 1.13 10.22 -10.31
N LEU A 28 -0.04 10.86 -10.22
CA LEU A 28 -0.97 10.66 -9.10
C LEU A 28 -1.56 9.25 -9.09
N ILE A 29 -1.93 8.71 -10.26
CA ILE A 29 -2.43 7.33 -10.38
C ILE A 29 -1.36 6.32 -9.94
N THR A 30 -0.11 6.54 -10.36
CA THR A 30 0.99 5.62 -10.05
C THR A 30 1.32 5.61 -8.56
N ALA A 31 1.30 6.79 -7.91
CA ALA A 31 1.51 6.92 -6.46
C ALA A 31 0.47 6.14 -5.64
N ILE A 32 -0.81 6.17 -6.06
CA ILE A 32 -1.89 5.43 -5.40
C ILE A 32 -1.66 3.91 -5.47
N ILE A 33 -1.23 3.40 -6.64
CA ILE A 33 -0.97 1.97 -6.85
C ILE A 33 0.19 1.48 -5.98
N ILE A 34 1.24 2.30 -5.81
CA ILE A 34 2.39 1.96 -4.97
C ILE A 34 1.99 1.95 -3.49
N TRP A 35 1.19 2.92 -3.05
CA TRP A 35 0.70 2.98 -1.66
C TRP A 35 -0.29 1.85 -1.31
N ALA A 36 -0.94 1.25 -2.32
CA ALA A 36 -1.87 0.14 -2.13
C ALA A 36 -1.18 -1.21 -1.86
N LYS A 37 0.11 -1.35 -2.17
CA LYS A 37 0.85 -2.60 -2.00
C LYS A 37 1.60 -2.63 -0.66
N THR A 38 0.89 -2.95 0.42
CA THR A 38 1.54 -3.29 1.71
C THR A 38 1.56 -4.82 1.86
N PRO A 39 2.74 -5.48 1.82
CA PRO A 39 2.83 -6.91 2.04
C PRO A 39 2.63 -7.24 3.53
N ASN A 40 1.58 -7.99 3.85
CA ASN A 40 1.37 -8.50 5.19
C ASN A 40 2.24 -9.75 5.43
N PHE A 41 3.22 -9.62 6.32
CA PHE A 41 4.04 -10.72 6.82
C PHE A 41 3.49 -11.17 8.17
N ARG A 42 3.35 -12.48 8.37
CA ARG A 42 3.01 -13.06 9.67
C ARG A 42 4.16 -13.94 10.15
N PRO A 43 4.53 -13.87 11.44
CA PRO A 43 5.48 -14.82 12.01
C PRO A 43 4.86 -16.22 11.99
N LEU A 44 5.61 -17.20 11.45
CA LEU A 44 5.19 -18.60 11.50
C LEU A 44 5.73 -19.29 12.75
N ILE A 45 6.99 -19.01 13.12
CA ILE A 45 7.72 -19.61 14.23
C ILE A 45 8.43 -18.50 15.00
N ASP A 46 8.24 -18.47 16.32
CA ASP A 46 8.75 -17.44 17.24
C ASP A 46 10.15 -17.81 17.80
N ASP A 47 10.48 -19.10 17.88
CA ASP A 47 11.79 -19.59 18.30
C ASP A 47 12.24 -20.82 17.49
N LEU A 48 13.19 -20.58 16.56
CA LEU A 48 13.83 -21.59 15.71
C LEU A 48 14.85 -22.48 16.46
N ARG A 49 15.11 -22.25 17.76
CA ARG A 49 16.08 -23.05 18.55
C ARG A 49 15.46 -24.31 19.14
N LEU A 50 14.13 -24.32 19.32
CA LEU A 50 13.41 -25.49 19.84
C LEU A 50 13.11 -26.53 18.75
N VAL A 51 13.26 -26.17 17.48
CA VAL A 51 12.92 -27.02 16.34
C VAL A 51 14.01 -26.90 15.29
N ASP A 52 14.59 -28.00 14.80
CA ASP A 52 15.69 -27.97 13.82
C ASP A 52 15.35 -27.14 12.58
N ALA A 53 15.84 -25.89 12.54
CA ALA A 53 15.60 -24.91 11.48
C ALA A 53 15.91 -25.49 10.10
N VAL A 54 16.99 -26.26 10.00
CA VAL A 54 17.45 -26.93 8.77
C VAL A 54 16.39 -27.89 8.21
N LYS A 55 15.68 -28.60 9.08
CA LYS A 55 14.67 -29.60 8.68
C LYS A 55 13.34 -28.93 8.30
N ILE A 56 13.04 -27.78 8.91
CA ILE A 56 11.89 -26.95 8.54
C ILE A 56 12.12 -26.30 7.17
N THR A 57 13.31 -25.73 6.93
CA THR A 57 13.66 -25.10 5.65
C THR A 57 13.62 -26.08 4.49
N ASP A 58 14.06 -27.32 4.70
CA ASP A 58 14.02 -28.37 3.67
C ASP A 58 12.59 -28.70 3.23
N VAL A 59 11.65 -28.79 4.18
CA VAL A 59 10.22 -29.01 3.88
C VAL A 59 9.60 -27.82 3.15
N LEU A 60 9.97 -26.60 3.54
CA LEU A 60 9.50 -25.37 2.90
C LEU A 60 10.02 -25.24 1.47
N ASP A 61 11.29 -25.55 1.25
CA ASP A 61 11.94 -25.55 -0.06
C ASP A 61 11.34 -26.63 -0.98
N MET A 62 11.08 -27.83 -0.45
CA MET A 62 10.45 -28.92 -1.20
C MET A 62 9.04 -28.57 -1.66
N GLN A 63 8.30 -27.75 -0.91
CA GLN A 63 6.96 -27.26 -1.27
C GLN A 63 6.97 -25.93 -2.04
N LYS A 64 8.17 -25.41 -2.39
CA LYS A 64 8.35 -24.10 -3.04
C LYS A 64 7.66 -22.95 -2.30
N ILE A 65 7.71 -22.97 -0.97
CA ILE A 65 7.13 -21.93 -0.12
C ILE A 65 8.22 -20.91 0.18
N THR A 66 8.06 -19.68 -0.30
CA THR A 66 9.01 -18.60 0.00
C THR A 66 8.95 -18.22 1.48
N TYR A 67 10.09 -18.32 2.16
CA TYR A 67 10.26 -17.95 3.56
C TYR A 67 11.39 -16.92 3.72
N HIS A 68 11.31 -16.13 4.78
CA HIS A 68 12.37 -15.23 5.21
C HIS A 68 12.76 -15.65 6.63
N ALA A 69 13.96 -16.23 6.77
CA ALA A 69 14.52 -16.58 8.07
C ALA A 69 15.38 -15.40 8.55
N ASP A 70 14.99 -14.81 9.68
CA ASP A 70 15.80 -13.80 10.33
C ASP A 70 16.59 -14.49 11.46
N VAL A 71 17.89 -14.67 11.23
CA VAL A 71 18.77 -15.45 12.12
C VAL A 71 19.03 -14.73 13.44
N GLU A 72 18.89 -13.40 13.47
CA GLU A 72 19.10 -12.58 14.66
C GLU A 72 17.90 -12.70 15.61
N SER A 73 16.68 -12.55 15.09
CA SER A 73 15.44 -12.70 15.86
C SER A 73 15.02 -14.16 16.07
N HIS A 74 15.68 -15.13 15.44
CA HIS A 74 15.30 -16.56 15.49
C HIS A 74 13.85 -16.82 15.06
N MET A 75 13.30 -15.94 14.22
CA MET A 75 11.94 -16.03 13.71
C MET A 75 11.92 -16.37 12.23
N LEU A 76 10.97 -17.24 11.85
CA LEU A 76 10.69 -17.57 10.47
C LEU A 76 9.45 -16.83 10.00
N TYR A 77 9.61 -15.92 9.04
CA TYR A 77 8.53 -15.16 8.43
C TYR A 77 8.08 -15.81 7.13
N ILE A 78 6.76 -15.89 6.93
CA ILE A 78 6.15 -16.37 5.69
C ILE A 78 5.08 -15.36 5.23
N TYR A 79 4.93 -15.22 3.92
CA TYR A 79 3.84 -14.45 3.32
C TYR A 79 2.48 -15.00 3.78
N GLU A 80 1.55 -14.10 4.15
CA GLU A 80 0.22 -14.48 4.67
C GLU A 80 -0.49 -15.51 3.79
N ARG A 81 -0.38 -15.38 2.45
CA ARG A 81 -0.99 -16.28 1.46
C ARG A 81 -0.54 -17.74 1.54
N HIS A 82 0.62 -18.04 2.13
CA HIS A 82 1.19 -19.39 2.18
C HIS A 82 1.23 -20.00 3.58
N THR A 83 0.81 -19.27 4.61
CA THR A 83 0.88 -19.72 6.01
C THR A 83 0.11 -21.02 6.29
N GLN A 84 -1.11 -21.16 5.76
CA GLN A 84 -1.92 -22.37 5.96
C GLN A 84 -1.29 -23.61 5.31
N ASN A 85 -0.78 -23.45 4.08
CA ASN A 85 -0.12 -24.52 3.35
C ASN A 85 1.21 -24.91 4.01
N ALA A 86 1.96 -23.93 4.52
CA ALA A 86 3.19 -24.16 5.26
C ALA A 86 2.92 -24.98 6.54
N ARG A 87 1.93 -24.59 7.35
CA ARG A 87 1.56 -25.35 8.56
C ARG A 87 1.13 -26.79 8.24
N LEU A 88 0.35 -26.97 7.19
CA LEU A 88 -0.11 -28.28 6.77
C LEU A 88 1.03 -29.15 6.22
N ALA A 89 1.98 -28.57 5.48
CA ALA A 89 3.17 -29.26 5.00
C ALA A 89 4.08 -29.68 6.16
N LEU A 90 4.27 -28.80 7.14
CA LEU A 90 5.07 -29.07 8.34
C LEU A 90 4.41 -30.16 9.19
N ALA A 91 3.09 -30.09 9.40
CA ALA A 91 2.34 -31.14 10.10
C ALA A 91 2.45 -32.49 9.39
N ARG A 92 2.39 -32.52 8.05
CA ARG A 92 2.59 -33.74 7.24
C ARG A 92 4.00 -34.31 7.36
N ALA A 93 5.00 -33.45 7.50
CA ALA A 93 6.38 -33.85 7.75
C ALA A 93 6.66 -34.24 9.23
N GLY A 94 5.62 -34.22 10.08
CA GLY A 94 5.72 -34.63 11.48
C GLY A 94 6.10 -33.49 12.44
N PHE A 95 6.14 -32.25 11.97
CA PHE A 95 6.33 -31.08 12.83
C PHE A 95 4.98 -30.59 13.33
N VAL A 96 4.57 -31.12 14.48
CA VAL A 96 3.46 -30.57 15.26
C VAL A 96 4.08 -29.66 16.30
N PHE A 97 3.83 -28.37 16.16
CA PHE A 97 4.32 -27.38 17.11
C PHE A 97 3.55 -27.56 18.42
N GLU A 98 4.21 -28.13 19.43
CA GLU A 98 3.70 -28.11 20.79
C GLU A 98 3.80 -26.66 21.26
N TYR A 99 2.67 -25.96 21.22
CA TYR A 99 2.61 -24.62 21.78
C TYR A 99 2.98 -24.74 23.26
N PRO A 100 3.83 -23.86 23.82
CA PRO A 100 4.12 -23.89 25.25
C PRO A 100 2.79 -23.97 25.98
N LYS A 101 2.64 -25.02 26.79
CA LYS A 101 1.43 -25.31 27.54
C LYS A 101 1.31 -24.19 28.56
N HIS A 102 0.66 -23.11 28.15
CA HIS A 102 0.31 -22.00 29.01
C HIS A 102 -0.59 -22.61 30.07
N GLU A 103 -0.06 -22.71 31.28
CA GLU A 103 -0.85 -23.15 32.41
C GLU A 103 -2.08 -22.26 32.46
N SER A 104 -3.21 -22.94 32.44
CA SER A 104 -4.58 -22.46 32.27
C SER A 104 -4.77 -20.97 32.54
N PHE A 105 -5.50 -20.34 31.62
CA PHE A 105 -6.11 -19.01 31.59
C PHE A 105 -6.68 -18.43 32.91
N SER A 106 -6.56 -19.12 34.04
CA SER A 106 -6.82 -18.67 35.41
C SER A 106 -6.04 -17.43 35.85
N ALA A 107 -4.84 -17.18 35.30
CA ALA A 107 -4.09 -15.94 35.52
C ALA A 107 -4.46 -14.82 34.52
N LEU A 108 -5.36 -15.08 33.56
CA LEU A 108 -5.80 -14.03 32.62
C LEU A 108 -6.45 -12.84 33.31
N PRO A 109 -7.33 -12.98 34.33
CA PRO A 109 -7.94 -11.81 34.95
C PRO A 109 -6.90 -10.88 35.57
N GLU A 110 -5.85 -11.45 36.16
CA GLU A 110 -4.73 -10.72 36.77
C GLU A 110 -3.81 -10.12 35.71
N ALA A 111 -3.44 -10.88 34.66
CA ALA A 111 -2.65 -10.37 33.55
C ALA A 111 -3.41 -9.30 32.73
N CYS A 112 -4.72 -9.45 32.55
CA CYS A 112 -5.57 -8.44 31.92
C CYS A 112 -5.67 -7.18 32.79
N ALA A 113 -5.78 -7.31 34.11
CA ALA A 113 -5.80 -6.15 35.01
C ALA A 113 -4.43 -5.43 35.03
N GLU A 114 -3.33 -6.17 35.03
CA GLU A 114 -1.96 -5.62 34.94
C GLU A 114 -1.73 -4.93 33.58
N LEU A 115 -2.10 -5.59 32.48
CA LEU A 115 -2.05 -5.00 31.14
C LEU A 115 -2.97 -3.79 31.04
N GLU A 116 -4.19 -3.84 31.57
CA GLU A 116 -5.11 -2.70 31.58
C GLU A 116 -4.60 -1.56 32.46
N SER A 117 -3.77 -1.82 33.48
CA SER A 117 -3.09 -0.76 34.23
C SER A 117 -1.97 -0.09 33.41
N GLN A 118 -1.24 -0.86 32.59
CA GLN A 118 -0.16 -0.35 31.73
C GLN A 118 -0.69 0.29 30.42
N PHE A 119 -1.76 -0.28 29.87
CA PHE A 119 -2.39 0.12 28.61
C PHE A 119 -3.68 0.93 28.80
N GLY A 120 -4.15 1.14 30.03
CA GLY A 120 -5.40 1.84 30.36
C GLY A 120 -5.40 3.32 30.00
N GLN A 121 -4.23 3.93 29.84
CA GLN A 121 -4.11 5.28 29.28
C GLN A 121 -3.97 5.30 27.74
N TYR A 122 -3.92 4.13 27.10
CA TYR A 122 -3.78 3.94 25.64
C TYR A 122 -4.98 3.21 25.01
N ALA A 123 -6.00 2.86 25.80
CA ALA A 123 -7.26 2.27 25.34
C ALA A 123 -8.17 3.23 24.54
N THR A 124 -7.68 4.42 24.21
CA THR A 124 -8.27 5.23 23.13
C THR A 124 -7.41 4.98 21.90
N THR A 125 -7.78 4.00 21.08
CA THR A 125 -7.12 3.75 19.79
C THR A 125 -6.98 5.09 19.08
N PRO A 126 -5.75 5.61 18.89
CA PRO A 126 -5.54 6.88 18.25
C PRO A 126 -6.32 6.92 16.95
N ILE A 127 -6.94 8.05 16.61
CA ILE A 127 -7.80 8.16 15.43
C ILE A 127 -7.09 7.67 14.15
N TRP A 128 -5.76 7.77 14.11
CA TRP A 128 -4.89 7.32 13.02
C TRP A 128 -4.69 5.80 12.93
N GLN A 129 -4.91 5.05 14.02
CA GLN A 129 -4.73 3.59 14.10
C GLN A 129 -6.02 2.81 13.85
N GLN A 130 -7.14 3.50 13.64
CA GLN A 130 -8.40 2.83 13.36
C GLN A 130 -8.40 2.21 11.95
N PRO A 131 -9.03 1.03 11.76
CA PRO A 131 -9.05 0.32 10.48
C PRO A 131 -9.72 1.12 9.34
N TRP A 132 -10.59 2.07 9.70
CA TRP A 132 -11.23 2.96 8.74
C TRP A 132 -10.35 4.17 8.36
N PHE A 133 -9.37 4.53 9.19
CA PHE A 133 -8.63 5.79 9.05
C PHE A 133 -7.81 5.84 7.76
N MET A 134 -7.01 4.81 7.50
CA MET A 134 -6.22 4.70 6.26
C MET A 134 -7.13 4.65 5.03
N SER A 135 -8.30 4.04 5.17
CA SER A 135 -9.31 3.96 4.10
C SER A 135 -9.92 5.34 3.81
N VAL A 136 -10.28 6.10 4.84
CA VAL A 136 -10.79 7.46 4.69
C VAL A 136 -9.72 8.39 4.16
N LEU A 137 -8.49 8.38 4.70
CA LEU A 137 -7.37 9.19 4.23
C LEU A 137 -7.11 9.01 2.73
N ARG A 138 -7.12 7.75 2.26
CA ARG A 138 -7.01 7.42 0.83
C ARG A 138 -8.20 7.96 0.02
N LEU A 139 -9.41 7.92 0.58
CA LEU A 139 -10.62 8.45 -0.07
C LEU A 139 -10.57 9.98 -0.17
N ILE A 140 -10.12 10.69 0.87
CA ILE A 140 -9.94 12.15 0.82
C ILE A 140 -8.86 12.52 -0.20
N MET A 141 -7.72 11.80 -0.22
CA MET A 141 -6.66 12.01 -1.22
C MET A 141 -7.16 11.78 -2.65
N GLY A 142 -7.87 10.68 -2.91
CA GLY A 142 -8.46 10.41 -4.23
C GLY A 142 -9.47 11.46 -4.66
N THR A 143 -10.33 11.90 -3.72
CA THR A 143 -11.33 12.94 -3.97
C THR A 143 -10.67 14.29 -4.24
N LEU A 144 -9.64 14.66 -3.47
CA LEU A 144 -8.89 15.90 -3.65
C LEU A 144 -8.24 15.93 -5.04
N ILE A 145 -7.68 14.81 -5.49
CA ILE A 145 -7.07 14.66 -6.82
C ILE A 145 -8.11 14.89 -7.92
N ILE A 146 -9.30 14.28 -7.81
CA ILE A 146 -10.38 14.46 -8.78
C ILE A 146 -10.84 15.93 -8.80
N ILE A 147 -10.99 16.56 -7.64
CA ILE A 147 -11.37 17.98 -7.54
C ILE A 147 -10.32 18.87 -8.22
N ILE A 148 -9.03 18.65 -7.93
CA ILE A 148 -7.92 19.38 -8.57
C ILE A 148 -7.93 19.17 -10.08
N PHE A 149 -8.16 17.94 -10.54
CA PHE A 149 -8.24 17.62 -11.96
C PHE A 149 -9.39 18.36 -12.65
N ILE A 150 -10.58 18.39 -12.02
CA ILE A 150 -11.72 19.16 -12.53
C ILE A 150 -11.34 20.65 -12.63
N VAL A 151 -10.82 21.25 -11.57
CA VAL A 151 -10.50 22.69 -11.59
C VAL A 151 -9.38 23.02 -12.58
N ALA A 152 -8.36 22.16 -12.69
CA ALA A 152 -7.22 22.38 -13.57
C ALA A 152 -7.51 22.08 -15.05
N VAL A 153 -8.48 21.21 -15.37
CA VAL A 153 -8.77 20.78 -16.75
C VAL A 153 -10.09 21.33 -17.27
N VAL A 154 -11.14 21.24 -16.46
CA VAL A 154 -12.48 21.66 -16.87
C VAL A 154 -12.54 23.17 -17.03
N ARG A 155 -11.91 23.95 -16.13
CA ARG A 155 -11.86 25.42 -16.32
C ARG A 155 -11.20 25.83 -17.65
N PRO A 156 -9.98 25.39 -17.99
CA PRO A 156 -9.36 25.81 -19.24
C PRO A 156 -10.08 25.28 -20.49
N ALA A 157 -10.62 24.06 -20.46
CA ALA A 157 -11.37 23.51 -21.60
C ALA A 157 -12.73 24.20 -21.81
N LEU A 158 -13.50 24.43 -20.74
CA LEU A 158 -14.76 25.17 -20.81
C LEU A 158 -14.51 26.62 -21.22
N SER A 159 -13.46 27.26 -20.71
CA SER A 159 -13.12 28.63 -21.11
C SER A 159 -12.78 28.72 -22.60
N ALA A 160 -12.10 27.70 -23.16
CA ALA A 160 -11.80 27.64 -24.59
C ALA A 160 -13.05 27.45 -25.47
N LEU A 161 -14.10 26.77 -24.97
CA LEU A 161 -15.37 26.56 -25.69
C LEU A 161 -16.36 27.71 -25.49
N ILE A 162 -16.40 28.31 -24.30
CA ILE A 162 -17.27 29.46 -23.99
C ILE A 162 -16.76 30.74 -24.65
N HIS A 163 -15.44 30.91 -24.77
CA HIS A 163 -14.82 32.02 -25.52
C HIS A 163 -14.47 31.62 -26.97
N GLY A 164 -15.11 30.58 -27.50
CA GLY A 164 -15.02 30.20 -28.91
C GLY A 164 -15.57 31.33 -29.78
N THR A 165 -14.68 32.24 -30.16
CA THR A 165 -14.75 33.22 -31.25
C THR A 165 -16.14 33.39 -31.87
N VAL A 166 -16.91 34.38 -31.43
CA VAL A 166 -17.89 35.03 -32.32
C VAL A 166 -17.06 35.57 -33.49
N PRO A 167 -17.22 35.10 -34.73
CA PRO A 167 -16.50 35.66 -35.86
C PRO A 167 -16.89 37.13 -35.92
N SER A 168 -15.95 38.02 -35.61
CA SER A 168 -16.15 39.45 -35.81
C SER A 168 -16.27 39.65 -37.32
N GLU A 169 -17.51 39.66 -37.77
CA GLU A 169 -17.96 40.03 -39.11
C GLU A 169 -17.61 41.50 -39.37
N GLN A 170 -16.33 41.83 -39.42
CA GLN A 170 -15.81 43.15 -39.79
C GLN A 170 -14.45 42.99 -40.48
N GLN A 171 -14.49 42.53 -41.72
CA GLN A 171 -13.61 43.08 -42.75
C GLN A 171 -14.37 43.06 -44.08
N LYS A 172 -15.19 44.09 -44.23
CA LYS A 172 -15.67 44.62 -45.51
C LYS A 172 -14.51 45.24 -46.28
#